data_AF-A0A497FSE3-F1
#
_entry.id   AF-A0A497FSE3-F1
#
_cell.length_a   1.000
_cell.length_b   1.000
_cell.length_c   1.000
_cell.angle_alpha   90.00
_cell.angle_beta   90.00
_cell.angle_gamma   90.00
#
_symmetry.space_group_name_H-M   'P 1'
#
loop_
_entity.id
_entity.type
_entity.pdbx_description
1 polymer ?
#
loop_
_entity_poly.entity_id
_entity_poly.type
_entity_poly.pdbx_seq_one_letter_code
_entity_poly.pdbx_strand_id
1 'polypeptide(L)'
;MDCLKYYSKLDVQKEIIAFLKDRWVAIHCTKTLKNGSPVLLRYYKGKPLVITSTRDLLFFMKKFKFLQPRTFYGSASLYLKLKEKDDALNYIDNIYARTPTWDVDSRLEWWKTTLKVARVIVDYLEKEGVYRSVYLKWSGRGLHIHIHEKAFSKEVYDKIHPIDLSYSIVEYVLKKIREKVFTINKEDNVSIKVENLMDPQRVFTAPLSLHRFLDISCIAFRPEEIDSFDVSWLSPTSPRHNPDWKKYIEGEADALAYKAYKVIGAYPKPSPPRRFRKLPPVDEQIKRVLEQYPKTSVSLLRYNLNPRELKKRDLRGDSKKAVEFLEDILSHYIQGKISFEEARNLIVHYRDIVIPSLDYIPEVKENIRGLFHEVLNIISKLRSPSKVKEWLLSHGPPRSADLKHFIEGCDEGVY
;
A
#
# COMPACT_ATOMS: atom_id res chain seq x y z
N MET A 1 25.40 -11.00 -18.22
CA MET A 1 24.91 -11.38 -19.58
C MET A 1 24.44 -10.17 -20.41
N ASP A 2 24.56 -10.18 -21.75
CA ASP A 2 23.89 -9.19 -22.63
C ASP A 2 22.41 -9.58 -22.86
N CYS A 3 21.49 -8.85 -22.21
CA CYS A 3 20.06 -9.09 -22.32
C CYS A 3 19.52 -8.90 -23.74
N LEU A 4 20.00 -7.89 -24.49
CA LEU A 4 19.49 -7.64 -25.84
C LEU A 4 19.86 -8.77 -26.78
N LYS A 5 21.10 -9.27 -26.69
CA LYS A 5 21.54 -10.44 -27.45
C LYS A 5 20.69 -11.67 -27.13
N TYR A 6 20.40 -11.92 -25.85
CA TYR A 6 19.55 -13.03 -25.43
C TYR A 6 18.12 -12.94 -25.98
N TYR A 7 17.46 -11.79 -25.78
CA TYR A 7 16.10 -11.57 -26.27
C TYR A 7 16.01 -11.41 -27.79
N SER A 8 17.13 -11.36 -28.50
CA SER A 8 17.17 -11.39 -29.96
C SER A 8 17.04 -12.80 -30.55
N LYS A 9 17.19 -13.85 -29.73
CA LYS A 9 17.01 -15.24 -30.19
C LYS A 9 15.53 -15.53 -30.47
N LEU A 10 15.22 -16.11 -31.64
CA LEU A 10 13.84 -16.28 -32.11
C LEU A 10 13.01 -17.26 -31.27
N ASP A 11 13.63 -18.33 -30.78
CA ASP A 11 13.04 -19.28 -29.84
C ASP A 11 12.60 -18.59 -28.53
N VAL A 12 13.48 -17.77 -27.95
CA VAL A 12 13.17 -16.96 -26.75
C VAL A 12 12.00 -16.01 -27.01
N GLN A 13 12.01 -15.30 -28.14
CA GLN A 13 10.94 -14.36 -28.47
C GLN A 13 9.58 -15.06 -28.61
N LYS A 14 9.54 -16.21 -29.29
CA LYS A 14 8.29 -16.98 -29.50
C LYS A 14 7.63 -17.35 -28.18
N GLU A 15 8.40 -17.86 -27.21
CA GLU A 15 7.86 -18.27 -25.92
C GLU A 15 7.40 -17.08 -25.07
N ILE A 16 8.18 -15.99 -25.05
CA ILE A 16 7.80 -14.78 -24.31
C ILE A 16 6.51 -14.19 -24.88
N ILE A 17 6.42 -14.02 -26.20
CA ILE A 17 5.23 -13.44 -26.85
C ILE A 17 4.01 -14.33 -26.63
N ALA A 18 4.17 -15.65 -26.74
CA ALA A 18 3.08 -16.59 -26.50
C ALA A 18 2.50 -16.43 -25.09
N PHE A 19 3.36 -16.27 -24.08
CA PHE A 19 2.90 -16.05 -22.71
C PHE A 19 2.30 -14.66 -22.51
N LEU A 20 2.91 -13.60 -23.06
CA LEU A 20 2.48 -12.21 -22.84
C LEU A 20 1.24 -11.80 -23.64
N LYS A 21 0.79 -12.62 -24.59
CA LYS A 21 -0.41 -12.36 -25.38
C LYS A 21 -1.61 -12.09 -24.47
N ASP A 22 -2.33 -11.00 -24.76
CA ASP A 22 -3.50 -10.49 -24.04
C ASP A 22 -3.27 -10.18 -22.55
N ARG A 23 -2.02 -10.14 -22.08
CA ARG A 23 -1.66 -9.81 -20.71
C ARG A 23 -1.16 -8.37 -20.62
N TRP A 24 -1.43 -7.75 -19.46
CA TRP A 24 -0.79 -6.50 -19.12
C TRP A 24 0.67 -6.76 -18.72
N VAL A 25 1.60 -6.24 -19.50
CA VAL A 25 3.03 -6.51 -19.36
C VAL A 25 3.66 -5.61 -18.30
N ALA A 26 4.55 -6.18 -17.51
CA ALA A 26 5.49 -5.44 -16.69
C ALA A 26 6.93 -5.78 -17.08
N ILE A 27 7.80 -4.78 -17.13
CA ILE A 27 9.21 -4.94 -17.48
C ILE A 27 10.05 -4.45 -16.31
N HIS A 28 10.80 -5.36 -15.68
CA HIS A 28 11.77 -5.00 -14.67
C HIS A 28 13.09 -4.61 -15.31
N CYS A 29 13.67 -3.56 -14.78
CA CYS A 29 14.91 -2.94 -15.22
C CYS A 29 15.97 -3.08 -14.12
N THR A 30 17.22 -3.35 -14.49
CA THR A 30 18.31 -3.47 -13.49
C THR A 30 18.70 -2.14 -12.88
N LYS A 31 18.42 -1.02 -13.56
CA LYS A 31 18.58 0.28 -12.92
C LYS A 31 17.52 0.49 -11.83
N THR A 32 17.98 1.04 -10.73
CA THR A 32 17.14 1.47 -9.61
C THR A 32 16.83 2.96 -9.71
N LEU A 33 15.76 3.38 -9.03
CA LEU A 33 15.45 4.78 -8.80
C LEU A 33 16.45 5.39 -7.79
N LYS A 34 16.45 6.72 -7.65
CA LYS A 34 17.34 7.44 -6.72
C LYS A 34 17.23 6.94 -5.27
N ASN A 35 16.07 6.43 -4.87
CA ASN A 35 15.80 5.86 -3.55
C ASN A 35 16.16 4.37 -3.43
N GLY A 36 16.90 3.80 -4.38
CA GLY A 36 17.28 2.39 -4.40
C GLY A 36 16.17 1.41 -4.83
N SER A 37 14.93 1.88 -5.04
CA SER A 37 13.82 1.01 -5.44
C SER A 37 14.00 0.47 -6.87
N PRO A 38 13.65 -0.79 -7.15
CA PRO A 38 13.71 -1.32 -8.51
C PRO A 38 12.77 -0.59 -9.48
N VAL A 39 13.20 -0.43 -10.73
CA VAL A 39 12.35 0.14 -11.78
C VAL A 39 11.49 -0.95 -12.40
N LEU A 40 10.16 -0.81 -12.31
CA LEU A 40 9.18 -1.67 -12.94
C LEU A 40 8.29 -0.85 -13.88
N LEU A 41 8.47 -1.04 -15.19
CA LEU A 41 7.69 -0.35 -16.21
C LEU A 41 6.41 -1.15 -16.48
N ARG A 42 5.25 -0.49 -16.37
CA ARG A 42 3.94 -1.08 -16.75
C ARG A 42 3.20 -0.25 -17.79
N TYR A 43 3.72 0.94 -18.11
CA TYR A 43 3.10 1.88 -19.03
C TYR A 43 4.16 2.51 -19.94
N TYR A 44 3.74 2.89 -21.16
CA TYR A 44 4.51 3.70 -22.09
C TYR A 44 3.61 4.76 -22.70
N LYS A 45 4.01 6.04 -22.59
CA LYS A 45 3.20 7.19 -23.04
C LYS A 45 1.75 7.15 -22.51
N GLY A 46 1.60 6.80 -21.23
CA GLY A 46 0.30 6.71 -20.57
C GLY A 46 -0.54 5.46 -20.90
N LYS A 47 -0.08 4.60 -21.82
CA LYS A 47 -0.79 3.37 -22.21
C LYS A 47 -0.20 2.13 -21.54
N PRO A 48 -1.01 1.11 -21.19
CA PRO A 48 -0.50 -0.15 -20.67
C PRO A 48 0.50 -0.78 -21.64
N LEU A 49 1.55 -1.40 -21.12
CA LEU A 49 2.46 -2.17 -21.96
C LEU A 49 1.78 -3.46 -22.43
N VAL A 50 1.83 -3.68 -23.74
CA VAL A 50 1.36 -4.89 -24.41
C VAL A 50 2.45 -5.32 -25.38
N ILE A 51 2.76 -6.62 -25.41
CA ILE A 51 3.73 -7.21 -26.34
C ILE A 51 3.00 -8.30 -27.11
N THR A 52 2.69 -8.04 -28.37
CA THR A 52 1.97 -8.97 -29.25
C THR A 52 2.84 -9.55 -30.35
N SER A 53 4.03 -8.99 -30.56
CA SER A 53 4.93 -9.36 -31.64
C SER A 53 6.41 -9.27 -31.23
N THR A 54 7.28 -9.89 -32.03
CA THR A 54 8.74 -9.81 -31.89
C THR A 54 9.22 -8.36 -32.02
N ARG A 55 8.57 -7.59 -32.89
CA ARG A 55 8.81 -6.16 -33.08
C ARG A 55 8.55 -5.38 -31.80
N ASP A 56 7.45 -5.65 -31.10
CA ASP A 56 7.11 -4.96 -29.84
C ASP A 56 8.15 -5.26 -28.75
N LEU A 57 8.52 -6.54 -28.60
CA LEU A 57 9.51 -6.99 -27.63
C LEU A 57 10.85 -6.28 -27.85
N LEU A 58 11.37 -6.33 -29.08
CA LEU A 58 12.63 -5.67 -29.43
C LEU A 58 12.53 -4.14 -29.38
N PHE A 59 11.36 -3.57 -29.70
CA PHE A 59 11.11 -2.14 -29.57
C PHE A 59 11.28 -1.71 -28.11
N PHE A 60 10.66 -2.39 -27.14
CA PHE A 60 10.78 -2.01 -25.73
C PHE A 60 12.19 -2.26 -25.17
N MET A 61 12.86 -3.34 -25.58
CA MET A 61 14.27 -3.58 -25.25
C MET A 61 15.17 -2.41 -25.68
N LYS A 62 15.00 -1.92 -26.91
CA LYS A 62 15.77 -0.79 -27.43
C LYS A 62 15.33 0.54 -26.80
N LYS A 63 14.02 0.76 -26.70
CA LYS A 63 13.45 2.02 -26.21
C LYS A 63 13.83 2.30 -24.76
N PHE A 64 13.86 1.25 -23.93
CA PHE A 64 14.20 1.35 -22.51
C PHE A 64 15.65 0.97 -22.22
N LYS A 65 16.53 0.89 -23.24
CA LYS A 65 17.95 0.49 -23.08
C LYS A 65 18.67 1.24 -21.94
N PHE A 66 18.37 2.52 -21.75
CA PHE A 66 18.97 3.35 -20.69
C PHE A 66 18.59 2.92 -19.26
N LEU A 67 17.46 2.23 -19.10
CA LEU A 67 17.00 1.60 -17.84
C LEU A 67 17.47 0.15 -17.72
N GLN A 68 18.05 -0.43 -18.77
CA GLN A 68 18.53 -1.81 -18.83
C GLN A 68 17.40 -2.82 -18.52
N PRO A 69 16.46 -3.03 -19.46
CA PRO A 69 15.37 -3.99 -19.31
C PRO A 69 15.92 -5.39 -19.18
N ARG A 70 15.40 -6.14 -18.20
CA ARG A 70 15.93 -7.46 -17.85
C ARG A 70 14.87 -8.54 -17.77
N THR A 71 13.75 -8.32 -17.10
CA THR A 71 12.73 -9.37 -16.89
C THR A 71 11.39 -8.90 -17.42
N PHE A 72 10.73 -9.77 -18.19
CA PHE A 72 9.38 -9.59 -18.68
C PHE A 72 8.41 -10.41 -17.83
N TYR A 73 7.36 -9.74 -17.36
CA TYR A 73 6.26 -10.34 -16.63
C TYR A 73 4.96 -10.11 -17.38
N GLY A 74 4.07 -11.09 -17.31
CA GLY A 74 2.67 -10.96 -17.71
C GLY A 74 1.77 -11.03 -16.49
N SER A 75 0.69 -10.25 -16.47
CA SER A 75 -0.38 -10.42 -15.49
C SER A 75 -0.93 -11.84 -15.50
N ALA A 76 -1.40 -12.33 -14.34
CA ALA A 76 -2.12 -13.60 -14.27
C ALA A 76 -3.42 -13.56 -15.09
N SER A 77 -4.02 -12.38 -15.20
CA SER A 77 -5.25 -12.11 -15.96
C SER A 77 -4.97 -11.83 -17.44
N LEU A 78 -5.89 -12.26 -18.29
CA LEU A 78 -5.95 -11.95 -19.72
C LEU A 78 -7.11 -10.99 -19.97
N TYR A 79 -6.88 -9.99 -20.82
CA TYR A 79 -7.75 -8.83 -21.00
C TYR A 79 -8.35 -8.78 -22.40
N LEU A 80 -9.62 -8.37 -22.51
CA LEU A 80 -10.29 -8.14 -23.80
C LEU A 80 -9.66 -6.95 -24.53
N LYS A 81 -9.23 -5.93 -23.77
CA LYS A 81 -8.68 -4.68 -24.29
C LYS A 81 -7.59 -4.13 -23.36
N LEU A 82 -6.51 -3.58 -23.93
CA LEU A 82 -5.43 -2.91 -23.18
C LEU A 82 -4.91 -1.68 -23.96
N LYS A 83 -5.76 -0.66 -24.15
CA LYS A 83 -5.40 0.56 -24.91
C LYS A 83 -5.13 1.74 -23.99
N GLU A 84 -5.83 1.82 -22.87
CA GLU A 84 -5.80 2.92 -21.91
C GLU A 84 -5.56 2.40 -20.50
N LYS A 85 -5.18 3.30 -19.60
CA LYS A 85 -4.85 2.94 -18.21
C LYS A 85 -6.02 2.26 -17.50
N ASP A 86 -7.24 2.75 -17.73
CA ASP A 86 -8.44 2.24 -17.09
C ASP A 86 -8.80 0.84 -17.58
N ASP A 87 -8.44 0.48 -18.82
CA ASP A 87 -8.61 -0.89 -19.32
C ASP A 87 -7.86 -1.89 -18.41
N ALA A 88 -6.61 -1.58 -18.02
CA ALA A 88 -5.78 -2.44 -17.18
C ALA A 88 -6.22 -2.50 -15.69
N LEU A 89 -7.11 -1.59 -15.28
CA LEU A 89 -7.66 -1.52 -13.92
C LEU A 89 -9.13 -1.98 -13.86
N ASN A 90 -9.78 -2.21 -15.01
CA ASN A 90 -11.13 -2.74 -15.08
C ASN A 90 -11.14 -4.26 -14.87
N TYR A 91 -11.06 -4.66 -13.60
CA TYR A 91 -11.03 -6.07 -13.23
C TYR A 91 -12.38 -6.80 -13.31
N ILE A 92 -13.48 -6.07 -13.50
CA ILE A 92 -14.84 -6.63 -13.48
C ILE A 92 -15.28 -7.03 -14.88
N ASP A 93 -15.08 -6.15 -15.86
CA ASP A 93 -15.64 -6.37 -17.20
C ASP A 93 -14.59 -6.70 -18.26
N ASN A 94 -13.31 -6.42 -18.00
CA ASN A 94 -12.27 -6.51 -19.02
C ASN A 94 -11.40 -7.76 -18.90
N ILE A 95 -11.49 -8.53 -17.82
CA ILE A 95 -10.78 -9.80 -17.67
C ILE A 95 -11.67 -10.93 -18.21
N TYR A 96 -11.22 -11.61 -19.27
CA TYR A 96 -11.97 -12.75 -19.83
C TYR A 96 -11.47 -14.11 -19.37
N ALA A 97 -10.21 -14.20 -18.91
CA ALA A 97 -9.61 -15.43 -18.42
C ALA A 97 -8.48 -15.12 -17.44
N ARG A 98 -8.11 -16.09 -16.60
CA ARG A 98 -7.05 -15.90 -15.60
C ARG A 98 -6.37 -17.22 -15.27
N THR A 99 -5.04 -17.23 -15.24
CA THR A 99 -4.22 -18.42 -15.01
C THR A 99 -4.10 -18.73 -13.51
N PRO A 100 -4.78 -19.77 -12.96
CA PRO A 100 -4.59 -20.18 -11.58
C PRO A 100 -3.15 -20.62 -11.35
N THR A 101 -2.53 -20.15 -10.27
CA THR A 101 -1.11 -20.37 -10.01
C THR A 101 -0.84 -20.58 -8.52
N TRP A 102 -0.13 -21.66 -8.19
CA TRP A 102 0.48 -21.84 -6.87
C TRP A 102 1.91 -21.34 -6.92
N ASP A 103 2.26 -20.39 -6.06
CA ASP A 103 3.62 -19.90 -5.91
C ASP A 103 4.33 -20.68 -4.80
N VAL A 104 5.39 -21.41 -5.16
CA VAL A 104 6.23 -22.16 -4.23
C VAL A 104 7.49 -21.33 -3.97
N ASP A 105 7.47 -20.55 -2.90
CA ASP A 105 8.60 -19.75 -2.47
C ASP A 105 9.63 -20.63 -1.76
N SER A 106 10.88 -20.54 -2.24
CA SER A 106 11.94 -21.46 -1.89
C SER A 106 13.33 -20.84 -2.13
N ARG A 107 14.35 -21.67 -2.03
CA ARG A 107 15.74 -21.35 -2.36
C ARG A 107 16.25 -22.32 -3.42
N LEU A 108 17.19 -21.87 -4.24
CA LEU A 108 17.77 -22.71 -5.28
C LEU A 108 18.46 -23.97 -4.71
N GLU A 109 19.05 -23.87 -3.52
CA GLU A 109 19.66 -25.00 -2.80
C GLU A 109 18.65 -26.09 -2.44
N TRP A 110 17.38 -25.72 -2.25
CA TRP A 110 16.29 -26.63 -1.87
C TRP A 110 15.51 -27.14 -3.08
N TRP A 111 16.10 -27.09 -4.27
CA TRP A 111 15.35 -27.35 -5.50
C TRP A 111 14.71 -28.74 -5.56
N LYS A 112 15.42 -29.76 -5.06
CA LYS A 112 14.88 -31.14 -4.98
C LYS A 112 13.64 -31.21 -4.10
N THR A 113 13.67 -30.62 -2.91
CA THR A 113 12.52 -30.57 -2.01
C THR A 113 11.39 -29.70 -2.57
N THR A 114 11.74 -28.64 -3.30
CA THR A 114 10.76 -27.81 -4.01
C THR A 114 9.99 -28.62 -5.06
N LEU A 115 10.69 -29.51 -5.78
CA LEU A 115 10.04 -30.44 -6.73
C LEU A 115 9.19 -31.50 -6.02
N LYS A 116 9.58 -31.99 -4.84
CA LYS A 116 8.71 -32.86 -4.01
C LYS A 116 7.40 -32.14 -3.66
N VAL A 117 7.47 -30.88 -3.23
CA VAL A 117 6.28 -30.06 -2.95
C VAL A 117 5.43 -29.86 -4.22
N ALA A 118 6.07 -29.59 -5.36
CA ALA A 118 5.40 -29.46 -6.64
C ALA A 118 4.62 -30.73 -7.02
N ARG A 119 5.24 -31.90 -6.82
CA ARG A 119 4.64 -33.21 -7.06
C ARG A 119 3.36 -33.39 -6.26
N VAL A 120 3.34 -32.99 -4.99
CA VAL A 120 2.12 -33.04 -4.16
C VAL A 120 0.95 -32.27 -4.80
N ILE A 121 1.22 -31.10 -5.38
CA ILE A 121 0.19 -30.28 -6.05
C ILE A 121 -0.26 -30.96 -7.34
N VAL A 122 0.71 -31.38 -8.18
CA VAL A 122 0.43 -32.07 -9.45
C VAL A 122 -0.40 -33.33 -9.23
N ASP A 123 -0.01 -34.20 -8.29
CA ASP A 123 -0.72 -35.44 -7.99
C ASP A 123 -2.14 -35.16 -7.47
N TYR A 124 -2.35 -34.03 -6.77
CA TYR A 124 -3.68 -33.62 -6.34
C TYR A 124 -4.53 -33.16 -7.53
N LEU A 125 -3.97 -32.38 -8.45
CA LEU A 125 -4.66 -31.93 -9.66
C LEU A 125 -5.02 -33.11 -10.58
N GLU A 126 -4.10 -34.05 -10.75
CA GLU A 126 -4.32 -35.26 -11.54
C GLU A 126 -5.46 -36.11 -10.96
N LYS A 127 -5.55 -36.24 -9.63
CA LYS A 127 -6.68 -36.90 -8.95
C LYS A 127 -8.02 -36.20 -9.15
N GLU A 128 -8.00 -34.89 -9.38
CA GLU A 128 -9.20 -34.11 -9.75
C GLU A 128 -9.45 -34.10 -11.27
N GLY A 129 -8.68 -34.88 -12.04
CA GLY A 129 -8.83 -35.03 -13.49
C GLY A 129 -8.11 -33.96 -14.32
N VAL A 130 -7.27 -33.12 -13.72
CA VAL A 130 -6.59 -31.99 -14.38
C VAL A 130 -5.10 -32.28 -14.51
N TYR A 131 -4.65 -32.69 -15.70
CA TYR A 131 -3.25 -33.10 -15.92
C TYR A 131 -2.69 -32.61 -17.27
N ARG A 132 -3.50 -32.58 -18.34
CA ARG A 132 -3.08 -32.13 -19.69
C ARG A 132 -2.88 -30.62 -19.75
N SER A 133 -3.61 -29.86 -18.95
CA SER A 133 -3.50 -28.40 -18.90
C SER A 133 -2.59 -27.86 -17.79
N VAL A 134 -1.89 -28.74 -17.06
CA VAL A 134 -0.97 -28.33 -15.99
C VAL A 134 0.45 -28.14 -16.55
N TYR A 135 1.11 -27.05 -16.17
CA TYR A 135 2.53 -26.84 -16.46
C TYR A 135 3.23 -26.17 -15.29
N LEU A 136 4.55 -26.32 -15.23
CA LEU A 136 5.38 -25.75 -14.18
C LEU A 136 6.31 -24.69 -14.75
N LYS A 137 6.65 -23.69 -13.95
CA LYS A 137 7.67 -22.69 -14.27
C LYS A 137 8.67 -22.53 -13.14
N TRP A 138 9.93 -22.84 -13.38
CA TRP A 138 11.01 -22.43 -12.49
C TRP A 138 11.38 -20.98 -12.80
N SER A 139 11.05 -20.05 -11.90
CA SER A 139 11.16 -18.61 -12.15
C SER A 139 12.45 -17.99 -11.60
N GLY A 140 13.23 -18.77 -10.86
CA GLY A 140 14.59 -18.45 -10.45
C GLY A 140 14.90 -19.02 -9.07
N ARG A 141 14.30 -18.46 -8.02
CA ARG A 141 14.41 -18.98 -6.65
C ARG A 141 13.20 -19.81 -6.19
N GLY A 142 12.13 -19.79 -6.97
CA GLY A 142 10.91 -20.52 -6.68
C GLY A 142 10.38 -21.21 -7.92
N LEU A 143 9.31 -21.97 -7.70
CA LEU A 143 8.62 -22.75 -8.70
C LEU A 143 7.14 -22.35 -8.70
N HIS A 144 6.56 -22.19 -9.87
CA HIS A 144 5.14 -21.92 -10.01
C HIS A 144 4.47 -23.10 -10.69
N ILE A 145 3.33 -23.55 -10.16
CA ILE A 145 2.48 -24.55 -10.78
C ILE A 145 1.28 -23.82 -11.36
N HIS A 146 0.98 -24.04 -12.64
CA HIS A 146 -0.08 -23.35 -13.36
C HIS A 146 -1.09 -24.33 -13.92
N ILE A 147 -2.36 -23.94 -13.92
CA ILE A 147 -3.36 -24.49 -14.84
C ILE A 147 -3.50 -23.49 -15.99
N HIS A 148 -3.39 -23.97 -17.23
CA HIS A 148 -3.60 -23.11 -18.39
C HIS A 148 -5.01 -22.50 -18.33
N GLU A 149 -5.13 -21.19 -18.50
CA GLU A 149 -6.40 -20.46 -18.36
C GLU A 149 -7.51 -20.89 -19.33
N LYS A 150 -7.17 -21.62 -20.39
CA LYS A 150 -8.10 -22.14 -21.39
C LYS A 150 -8.54 -23.58 -21.10
N ALA A 151 -8.09 -24.15 -19.98
CA ALA A 151 -8.60 -25.41 -19.46
C ALA A 151 -10.04 -25.28 -18.93
N PHE A 152 -10.49 -24.06 -18.68
CA PHE A 152 -11.84 -23.74 -18.26
C PHE A 152 -12.68 -23.38 -19.47
N SER A 153 -13.85 -23.99 -19.58
CA SER A 153 -14.77 -23.70 -20.68
C SER A 153 -15.37 -22.29 -20.56
N LYS A 154 -15.89 -21.80 -21.68
CA LYS A 154 -16.69 -20.57 -21.68
C LYS A 154 -17.87 -20.64 -20.70
N GLU A 155 -18.51 -21.80 -20.56
CA GLU A 155 -19.65 -21.97 -19.64
C GLU A 155 -19.27 -21.71 -18.18
N VAL A 156 -18.07 -22.13 -17.77
CA VAL A 156 -17.56 -21.83 -16.44
C VAL A 156 -17.32 -20.34 -16.26
N TYR A 157 -16.64 -19.69 -17.23
CA TYR A 157 -16.36 -18.26 -17.14
C TYR A 157 -17.61 -17.38 -17.21
N ASP A 158 -18.68 -17.83 -17.86
CA ASP A 158 -19.99 -17.16 -17.88
C ASP A 158 -20.68 -17.21 -16.50
N LYS A 159 -20.34 -18.20 -15.65
CA LYS A 159 -20.95 -18.40 -14.32
C LYS A 159 -20.09 -17.93 -13.15
N ILE A 160 -18.76 -18.04 -13.28
CA ILE A 160 -17.79 -17.70 -12.24
C ILE A 160 -16.77 -16.73 -12.82
N HIS A 161 -16.71 -15.53 -12.25
CA HIS A 161 -15.78 -14.51 -12.69
C HIS A 161 -14.30 -15.00 -12.59
N PRO A 162 -13.42 -14.72 -13.58
CA PRO A 162 -12.06 -15.29 -13.62
C PRO A 162 -11.20 -15.02 -12.36
N ILE A 163 -11.38 -13.87 -11.70
CA ILE A 163 -10.69 -13.56 -10.44
C ILE A 163 -11.10 -14.53 -9.34
N ASP A 164 -12.40 -14.79 -9.22
CA ASP A 164 -12.97 -15.63 -8.18
C ASP A 164 -12.63 -17.10 -8.42
N LEU A 165 -12.74 -17.55 -9.68
CA LEU A 165 -12.37 -18.90 -10.11
C LEU A 165 -10.91 -19.21 -9.76
N SER A 166 -9.99 -18.35 -10.20
CA SER A 166 -8.56 -18.58 -9.98
C SER A 166 -8.18 -18.54 -8.51
N TYR A 167 -8.75 -17.63 -7.72
CA TYR A 167 -8.51 -17.59 -6.27
C TYR A 167 -9.03 -18.84 -5.57
N SER A 168 -10.29 -19.23 -5.86
CA SER A 168 -10.94 -20.34 -5.20
C SER A 168 -10.25 -21.68 -5.48
N ILE A 169 -9.84 -21.94 -6.73
CA ILE A 169 -9.09 -23.15 -7.08
C ILE A 169 -7.76 -23.21 -6.34
N VAL A 170 -6.98 -22.13 -6.35
CA VAL A 170 -5.66 -22.10 -5.71
C VAL A 170 -5.79 -22.31 -4.21
N GLU A 171 -6.73 -21.62 -3.56
CA GLU A 171 -7.01 -21.77 -2.14
C GLU A 171 -7.52 -23.16 -1.76
N TYR A 172 -8.42 -23.72 -2.58
CA TYR A 172 -8.99 -25.03 -2.36
C TYR A 172 -7.91 -26.10 -2.34
N VAL A 173 -7.06 -26.15 -3.36
CA VAL A 173 -5.95 -27.11 -3.43
C VAL A 173 -4.95 -26.87 -2.30
N LEU A 174 -4.59 -25.59 -2.03
CA LEU A 174 -3.65 -25.23 -0.97
C LEU A 174 -4.10 -25.78 0.39
N LYS A 175 -5.39 -25.67 0.74
CA LYS A 175 -5.95 -26.23 1.98
C LYS A 175 -5.85 -27.76 2.04
N LYS A 176 -5.93 -28.44 0.89
CA LYS A 176 -5.88 -29.91 0.82
C LYS A 176 -4.47 -30.48 0.92
N ILE A 177 -3.47 -29.73 0.48
CA ILE A 177 -2.07 -30.18 0.47
C ILE A 177 -1.25 -29.72 1.68
N ARG A 178 -1.78 -28.79 2.50
CA ARG A 178 -1.04 -28.12 3.58
C ARG A 178 -0.28 -29.07 4.51
N GLU A 179 -0.95 -30.12 5.00
CA GLU A 179 -0.34 -31.12 5.89
C GLU A 179 0.83 -31.85 5.23
N LYS A 180 0.68 -32.24 3.96
CA LYS A 180 1.75 -32.92 3.21
C LYS A 180 2.97 -32.02 3.01
N VAL A 181 2.76 -30.74 2.70
CA VAL A 181 3.86 -29.77 2.57
C VAL A 181 4.56 -29.58 3.92
N PHE A 182 3.81 -29.51 5.01
CA PHE A 182 4.37 -29.42 6.36
C PHE A 182 5.24 -30.64 6.70
N THR A 183 4.76 -31.85 6.39
CA THR A 183 5.54 -33.09 6.57
C THR A 183 6.83 -33.07 5.77
N ILE A 184 6.79 -32.71 4.48
CA ILE A 184 7.99 -32.62 3.62
C ILE A 184 9.00 -31.62 4.19
N ASN A 185 8.55 -30.43 4.59
CA ASN A 185 9.41 -29.42 5.20
C ASN A 185 10.10 -29.93 6.47
N LYS A 186 9.37 -30.66 7.32
CA LYS A 186 9.90 -31.23 8.55
C LYS A 186 10.94 -32.33 8.28
N GLU A 187 10.64 -33.23 7.35
CA GLU A 187 11.51 -34.36 6.99
C GLU A 187 12.81 -33.90 6.33
N ASP A 188 12.72 -32.94 5.40
CA ASP A 188 13.88 -32.42 4.68
C ASP A 188 14.56 -31.24 5.39
N ASN A 189 14.06 -30.83 6.57
CA ASN A 189 14.53 -29.70 7.37
C ASN A 189 14.65 -28.37 6.58
N VAL A 190 13.58 -28.01 5.86
CA VAL A 190 13.46 -26.78 5.07
C VAL A 190 12.21 -25.98 5.43
N SER A 191 12.07 -24.77 4.90
CA SER A 191 10.93 -23.88 5.16
C SER A 191 10.28 -23.37 3.88
N ILE A 192 9.90 -24.28 2.99
CA ILE A 192 9.22 -23.95 1.72
C ILE A 192 7.79 -23.53 2.00
N LYS A 193 7.34 -22.45 1.36
CA LYS A 193 5.97 -21.95 1.46
C LYS A 193 5.26 -22.09 0.13
N VAL A 194 4.00 -22.53 0.18
CA VAL A 194 3.11 -22.49 -0.97
C VAL A 194 2.05 -21.44 -0.67
N GLU A 195 1.94 -20.43 -1.52
CA GLU A 195 1.07 -19.27 -1.27
C GLU A 195 0.04 -19.07 -2.38
N ASN A 196 -1.14 -18.60 -1.98
CA ASN A 196 -2.16 -18.11 -2.89
C ASN A 196 -1.96 -16.62 -3.14
N LEU A 197 -1.23 -16.31 -4.21
CA LEU A 197 -0.92 -14.93 -4.60
C LEU A 197 -1.88 -14.36 -5.64
N MET A 198 -3.08 -14.93 -5.79
CA MET A 198 -4.04 -14.56 -6.83
C MET A 198 -4.78 -13.23 -6.57
N ASP A 199 -4.08 -12.16 -6.19
CA ASP A 199 -4.62 -10.79 -6.17
C ASP A 199 -4.78 -10.20 -7.59
N PRO A 200 -5.72 -9.25 -7.83
CA PRO A 200 -6.07 -8.78 -9.17
C PRO A 200 -4.89 -8.30 -10.03
N GLN A 201 -3.81 -7.79 -9.43
CA GLN A 201 -2.66 -7.24 -10.13
C GLN A 201 -1.47 -8.20 -10.23
N ARG A 202 -1.61 -9.44 -9.77
CA ARG A 202 -0.52 -10.43 -9.77
C ARG A 202 0.10 -10.59 -11.15
N VAL A 203 1.43 -10.57 -11.20
CA VAL A 203 2.23 -10.81 -12.41
C VAL A 203 3.17 -11.99 -12.19
N PHE A 204 3.45 -12.73 -13.27
CA PHE A 204 4.39 -13.85 -13.26
C PHE A 204 5.42 -13.70 -14.38
N THR A 205 6.65 -14.16 -14.11
CA THR A 205 7.75 -14.14 -15.08
C THR A 205 7.37 -14.94 -16.33
N ALA A 206 7.58 -14.36 -17.51
CA ALA A 206 7.35 -15.06 -18.77
C ALA A 206 8.35 -16.22 -18.94
N PRO A 207 7.95 -17.37 -19.50
CA PRO A 207 8.89 -18.41 -19.89
C PRO A 207 9.99 -17.86 -20.78
N LEU A 208 11.21 -18.37 -20.60
CA LEU A 208 12.46 -17.90 -21.17
C LEU A 208 12.84 -16.44 -20.84
N SER A 209 12.08 -15.70 -20.04
CA SER A 209 12.56 -14.41 -19.52
C SER A 209 13.69 -14.62 -18.52
N LEU A 210 14.70 -13.75 -18.55
CA LEU A 210 15.77 -13.73 -17.56
C LEU A 210 15.23 -13.33 -16.19
N HIS A 211 15.77 -13.92 -15.13
CA HIS A 211 15.47 -13.53 -13.76
C HIS A 211 16.06 -12.14 -13.44
N ARG A 212 15.40 -11.40 -12.53
CA ARG A 212 15.68 -9.98 -12.25
C ARG A 212 17.08 -9.67 -11.70
N PHE A 213 17.71 -10.63 -11.02
CA PHE A 213 19.04 -10.48 -10.41
C PHE A 213 20.03 -11.54 -10.88
N LEU A 214 19.67 -12.80 -10.70
CA LEU A 214 20.44 -13.96 -11.14
C LEU A 214 20.56 -14.04 -12.68
N ASP A 215 21.71 -14.48 -13.19
CA ASP A 215 21.97 -14.78 -14.61
C ASP A 215 21.40 -16.15 -15.01
N ILE A 216 20.08 -16.32 -14.82
CA ILE A 216 19.31 -17.51 -15.16
C ILE A 216 18.03 -17.14 -15.92
N SER A 217 17.50 -18.10 -16.67
CA SER A 217 16.27 -17.99 -17.44
C SER A 217 15.12 -18.71 -16.72
N CYS A 218 13.91 -18.18 -16.88
CA CYS A 218 12.70 -18.84 -16.40
C CYS A 218 12.37 -20.01 -17.32
N ILE A 219 12.30 -21.22 -16.78
CA ILE A 219 12.07 -22.42 -17.58
C ILE A 219 10.66 -22.92 -17.33
N ALA A 220 9.93 -23.25 -18.39
CA ALA A 220 8.67 -23.96 -18.30
C ALA A 220 8.90 -25.42 -18.68
N PHE A 221 8.22 -26.32 -17.98
CA PHE A 221 8.33 -27.76 -18.17
C PHE A 221 7.01 -28.43 -17.79
N ARG A 222 6.83 -29.67 -18.25
CA ARG A 222 5.63 -30.46 -18.01
C ARG A 222 5.73 -31.30 -16.74
N PRO A 223 4.60 -31.70 -16.11
CA PRO A 223 4.62 -32.50 -14.89
C PRO A 223 5.42 -33.81 -15.00
N GLU A 224 5.45 -34.43 -16.17
CA GLU A 224 6.19 -35.67 -16.45
C GLU A 224 7.72 -35.45 -16.41
N GLU A 225 8.18 -34.21 -16.54
CA GLU A 225 9.60 -33.85 -16.52
C GLU A 225 10.14 -33.50 -15.13
N ILE A 226 9.29 -33.46 -14.10
CA ILE A 226 9.70 -33.10 -12.72
C ILE A 226 10.89 -33.96 -12.25
N ASP A 227 10.89 -35.27 -12.50
CA ASP A 227 11.96 -36.17 -12.04
C ASP A 227 13.26 -36.02 -12.86
N SER A 228 13.17 -35.46 -14.06
CA SER A 228 14.32 -35.19 -14.93
C SER A 228 14.86 -33.77 -14.78
N PHE A 229 14.16 -32.90 -14.05
CA PHE A 229 14.55 -31.51 -13.88
C PHE A 229 15.90 -31.41 -13.18
N ASP A 230 16.74 -30.51 -13.68
CA ASP A 230 18.00 -30.14 -13.05
C ASP A 230 18.20 -28.62 -13.13
N VAL A 231 18.86 -28.04 -12.13
CA VAL A 231 19.10 -26.59 -12.07
C VAL A 231 19.90 -26.05 -13.25
N SER A 232 20.68 -26.88 -13.94
CA SER A 232 21.39 -26.50 -15.18
C SER A 232 20.45 -26.09 -16.31
N TRP A 233 19.19 -26.54 -16.29
CA TRP A 233 18.17 -26.18 -17.29
C TRP A 233 17.95 -24.67 -17.35
N LEU A 234 18.21 -23.97 -16.23
CA LEU A 234 18.00 -22.54 -16.09
C LEU A 234 19.07 -21.69 -16.82
N SER A 235 20.13 -22.31 -17.34
CA SER A 235 21.22 -21.61 -18.01
C SER A 235 20.73 -20.81 -19.23
N PRO A 236 20.94 -19.48 -19.29
CA PRO A 236 20.52 -18.68 -20.44
C PRO A 236 21.29 -18.97 -21.75
N THR A 237 22.45 -19.61 -21.66
CA THR A 237 23.23 -20.00 -22.85
C THR A 237 22.66 -21.24 -23.50
N SER A 238 22.14 -22.18 -22.71
CA SER A 238 21.55 -23.44 -23.16
C SER A 238 20.33 -23.81 -22.30
N PRO A 239 19.23 -23.04 -22.38
CA PRO A 239 18.06 -23.29 -21.55
C PRO A 239 17.34 -24.55 -22.03
N ARG A 240 16.94 -25.43 -21.11
CA ARG A 240 16.09 -26.58 -21.43
C ARG A 240 14.65 -26.27 -21.07
N HIS A 241 13.86 -25.91 -22.08
CA HIS A 241 12.48 -25.45 -21.95
C HIS A 241 11.55 -26.34 -22.78
N ASN A 242 10.38 -26.68 -22.22
CA ASN A 242 9.39 -27.47 -22.94
C ASN A 242 8.25 -26.58 -23.49
N PRO A 243 8.16 -26.37 -24.82
CA PRO A 243 7.12 -25.53 -25.43
C PRO A 243 5.69 -26.10 -25.27
N ASP A 244 5.53 -27.35 -24.84
CA ASP A 244 4.22 -27.94 -24.58
C ASP A 244 3.52 -27.36 -23.34
N TRP A 245 4.16 -26.44 -22.61
CA TRP A 245 3.47 -25.64 -21.58
C TRP A 245 2.23 -24.91 -22.13
N LYS A 246 2.17 -24.67 -23.44
CA LYS A 246 1.03 -24.06 -24.16
C LYS A 246 -0.15 -25.03 -24.41
N LYS A 247 0.04 -26.34 -24.23
CA LYS A 247 -1.02 -27.33 -24.48
C LYS A 247 -2.05 -27.31 -23.36
N TYR A 248 -3.32 -27.41 -23.73
CA TYR A 248 -4.46 -27.49 -22.81
C TYR A 248 -5.61 -28.26 -23.45
N ILE A 249 -6.56 -28.68 -22.62
CA ILE A 249 -7.86 -29.25 -23.03
C ILE A 249 -8.96 -28.38 -22.44
N GLU A 250 -9.78 -27.78 -23.29
CA GLU A 250 -10.93 -26.98 -22.83
C GLU A 250 -11.93 -27.87 -22.08
N GLY A 251 -12.38 -27.38 -20.93
CA GLY A 251 -13.31 -28.10 -20.05
C GLY A 251 -12.66 -29.06 -19.05
N GLU A 252 -11.36 -29.36 -19.18
CA GLU A 252 -10.66 -30.30 -18.28
C GLU A 252 -10.76 -29.87 -16.81
N ALA A 253 -10.70 -28.57 -16.55
CA ALA A 253 -10.66 -28.04 -15.18
C ALA A 253 -12.03 -27.57 -14.64
N ASP A 254 -13.13 -27.79 -15.38
CA ASP A 254 -14.47 -27.28 -15.04
C ASP A 254 -15.01 -27.89 -13.74
N ALA A 255 -14.89 -29.22 -13.59
CA ALA A 255 -15.36 -29.92 -12.38
C ALA A 255 -14.63 -29.41 -11.13
N LEU A 256 -13.30 -29.23 -11.22
CA LEU A 256 -12.50 -28.66 -10.15
C LEU A 256 -12.89 -27.20 -9.87
N ALA A 257 -13.17 -26.41 -10.90
CA ALA A 257 -13.59 -25.01 -10.75
C ALA A 257 -14.89 -24.89 -9.94
N TYR A 258 -15.94 -25.62 -10.33
CA TYR A 258 -17.22 -25.60 -9.60
C TYR A 258 -17.08 -26.11 -8.17
N LYS A 259 -16.32 -27.19 -7.97
CA LYS A 259 -16.05 -27.77 -6.66
C LYS A 259 -15.33 -26.78 -5.74
N ALA A 260 -14.26 -26.15 -6.24
CA ALA A 260 -13.47 -25.19 -5.48
C ALA A 260 -14.27 -23.93 -5.15
N TYR A 261 -14.99 -23.37 -6.12
CA TYR A 261 -15.81 -22.18 -5.91
C TYR A 261 -16.95 -22.43 -4.92
N LYS A 262 -17.59 -23.61 -4.96
CA LYS A 262 -18.62 -23.98 -3.98
C LYS A 262 -18.08 -24.03 -2.54
N VAL A 263 -16.83 -24.46 -2.35
CA VAL A 263 -16.23 -24.65 -1.02
C VAL A 263 -15.58 -23.36 -0.50
N ILE A 264 -14.89 -22.60 -1.36
CA ILE A 264 -14.13 -21.41 -0.97
C ILE A 264 -14.93 -20.13 -1.16
N GLY A 265 -15.74 -20.05 -2.21
CA GLY A 265 -16.45 -18.84 -2.62
C GLY A 265 -15.59 -17.89 -3.46
N ALA A 266 -16.08 -16.66 -3.58
CA ALA A 266 -15.44 -15.61 -4.36
C ALA A 266 -14.10 -15.15 -3.76
N TYR A 267 -13.30 -14.45 -4.56
CA TYR A 267 -12.12 -13.76 -4.07
C TYR A 267 -12.54 -12.84 -2.91
N PRO A 268 -11.89 -12.94 -1.74
CA PRO A 268 -12.16 -12.05 -0.63
C PRO A 268 -11.68 -10.68 -1.07
N LYS A 269 -12.59 -9.91 -1.67
CA LYS A 269 -12.37 -8.49 -1.89
C LYS A 269 -11.93 -7.98 -0.52
N PRO A 270 -10.76 -7.31 -0.40
CA PRO A 270 -10.50 -6.59 0.84
C PRO A 270 -11.78 -5.79 1.08
N SER A 271 -12.42 -5.99 2.24
CA SER A 271 -13.59 -5.22 2.65
C SER A 271 -13.33 -3.81 2.17
N PRO A 272 -14.16 -3.27 1.24
CA PRO A 272 -13.81 -2.10 0.44
C PRO A 272 -13.15 -1.12 1.39
N PRO A 273 -11.84 -0.84 1.21
CA PRO A 273 -10.93 -0.46 2.29
C PRO A 273 -11.65 0.58 3.10
N ARG A 274 -12.21 0.20 4.29
CA ARG A 274 -13.30 0.89 5.01
C ARG A 274 -13.25 2.33 4.58
N ARG A 275 -14.05 2.73 3.56
CA ARG A 275 -13.78 3.91 2.67
C ARG A 275 -12.87 4.81 3.46
N PHE A 276 -11.54 4.76 3.25
CA PHE A 276 -10.61 5.45 4.16
C PHE A 276 -11.21 6.83 4.22
N ARG A 277 -11.84 7.13 5.35
CA ARG A 277 -12.80 8.22 5.37
C ARG A 277 -11.81 9.35 5.22
N LYS A 278 -11.79 10.01 4.04
CA LYS A 278 -10.75 11.00 3.70
C LYS A 278 -10.61 12.01 4.85
N LEU A 279 -11.68 12.11 5.61
CA LEU A 279 -11.83 12.73 6.89
C LEU A 279 -12.16 11.65 7.94
N PRO A 280 -11.57 11.66 9.15
CA PRO A 280 -11.97 10.80 10.28
C PRO A 280 -13.50 10.81 10.51
N PRO A 281 -14.11 9.87 11.26
CA PRO A 281 -15.50 10.03 11.70
C PRO A 281 -15.79 11.47 12.17
N VAL A 282 -16.97 12.02 11.88
CA VAL A 282 -17.31 13.39 12.32
C VAL A 282 -17.05 13.54 13.82
N ASP A 283 -17.33 12.50 14.60
CA ASP A 283 -17.05 12.44 16.03
C ASP A 283 -15.55 12.50 16.35
N GLU A 284 -14.66 11.86 15.57
CA GLU A 284 -13.20 11.97 15.73
C GLU A 284 -12.63 13.29 15.19
N GLN A 285 -13.25 13.87 14.15
CA GLN A 285 -12.93 15.22 13.68
C GLN A 285 -13.30 16.24 14.75
N ILE A 286 -14.52 16.15 15.31
CA ILE A 286 -14.99 16.92 16.45
C ILE A 286 -14.06 16.66 17.64
N LYS A 287 -13.66 15.42 17.92
CA LYS A 287 -12.73 15.11 19.02
C LYS A 287 -11.36 15.74 18.80
N ARG A 288 -10.79 15.69 17.60
CA ARG A 288 -9.50 16.33 17.27
C ARG A 288 -9.57 17.85 17.30
N VAL A 289 -10.68 18.42 16.84
CA VAL A 289 -10.98 19.85 16.96
C VAL A 289 -11.08 20.21 18.45
N LEU A 290 -11.90 19.52 19.23
CA LEU A 290 -12.05 19.73 20.68
C LEU A 290 -10.76 19.44 21.49
N GLU A 291 -9.90 18.51 21.06
CA GLU A 291 -8.58 18.23 21.65
C GLU A 291 -7.53 19.30 21.26
N GLN A 292 -7.69 19.95 20.09
CA GLN A 292 -6.88 21.10 19.68
C GLN A 292 -7.27 22.40 20.39
N TYR A 293 -8.47 22.49 20.98
CA TYR A 293 -8.91 23.63 21.75
C TYR A 293 -8.86 23.31 23.25
N PRO A 294 -7.80 23.71 23.97
CA PRO A 294 -7.77 23.51 25.41
C PRO A 294 -8.99 24.19 26.03
N LYS A 295 -9.73 23.47 26.91
CA LYS A 295 -10.74 24.10 27.75
C LYS A 295 -10.08 25.27 28.48
N THR A 296 -10.43 26.50 28.08
CA THR A 296 -9.89 27.72 28.65
C THR A 296 -10.48 27.89 30.04
N SER A 297 -9.69 27.52 31.06
CA SER A 297 -10.00 27.75 32.48
C SER A 297 -9.21 28.94 32.99
N VAL A 298 -9.77 29.69 33.94
CA VAL A 298 -9.06 30.75 34.66
C VAL A 298 -7.73 30.26 35.27
N SER A 299 -7.64 28.99 35.66
CA SER A 299 -6.43 28.36 36.21
C SER A 299 -5.27 28.22 35.22
N LEU A 300 -5.51 28.46 33.93
CA LEU A 300 -4.47 28.44 32.89
C LEU A 300 -3.84 29.82 32.65
N LEU A 301 -4.45 30.90 33.16
CA LEU A 301 -3.90 32.24 33.03
C LEU A 301 -2.62 32.38 33.86
N ARG A 302 -1.65 33.10 33.32
CA ARG A 302 -0.37 33.41 33.97
C ARG A 302 -0.10 34.90 33.99
N TYR A 303 0.61 35.35 35.01
CA TYR A 303 1.15 36.71 35.05
C TYR A 303 2.27 36.84 34.02
N ASN A 304 2.19 37.84 33.14
CA ASN A 304 3.22 38.15 32.15
C ASN A 304 4.11 39.29 32.67
N LEU A 305 5.41 39.03 32.82
CA LEU A 305 6.36 40.05 33.29
C LEU A 305 6.55 41.16 32.24
N ASN A 306 6.47 40.82 30.96
CA ASN A 306 6.66 41.73 29.84
C ASN A 306 5.43 41.71 28.93
N PRO A 307 4.29 42.29 29.38
CA PRO A 307 3.06 42.26 28.59
C PRO A 307 3.20 43.07 27.31
N ARG A 308 2.73 42.50 26.21
CA ARG A 308 2.75 43.16 24.89
C ARG A 308 1.79 44.34 24.87
N GLU A 309 1.97 45.26 23.92
CA GLU A 309 1.07 46.40 23.75
C GLU A 309 -0.39 45.97 23.48
N LEU A 310 -1.33 46.73 24.04
CA LEU A 310 -2.77 46.44 23.97
C LEU A 310 -3.44 47.00 22.70
N LYS A 311 -2.81 47.95 22.01
CA LYS A 311 -3.36 48.57 20.79
C LYS A 311 -3.01 47.73 19.55
N LYS A 312 -3.89 47.71 18.55
CA LYS A 312 -3.68 47.10 17.22
C LYS A 312 -3.31 45.60 17.24
N ARG A 313 -3.89 44.82 18.16
CA ARG A 313 -3.64 43.38 18.24
C ARG A 313 -4.51 42.62 17.24
N ASP A 314 -3.88 41.85 16.35
CA ASP A 314 -4.61 40.90 15.51
C ASP A 314 -4.82 39.59 16.27
N LEU A 315 -6.08 39.36 16.67
CA LEU A 315 -6.49 38.15 17.37
C LEU A 315 -7.00 37.07 16.42
N ARG A 316 -6.98 37.23 15.10
CA ARG A 316 -7.52 36.21 14.17
C ARG A 316 -6.66 34.95 14.10
N GLY A 317 -7.29 33.85 13.70
CA GLY A 317 -6.67 32.57 13.34
C GLY A 317 -6.30 31.64 14.51
N ASP A 318 -5.88 32.15 15.68
CA ASP A 318 -5.49 31.31 16.83
C ASP A 318 -6.09 31.83 18.14
N SER A 319 -6.97 31.03 18.75
CA SER A 319 -7.64 31.33 20.02
C SER A 319 -6.67 31.59 21.18
N LYS A 320 -5.44 31.05 21.13
CA LYS A 320 -4.41 31.33 22.15
C LYS A 320 -4.08 32.82 22.23
N LYS A 321 -4.14 33.54 21.11
CA LYS A 321 -3.89 34.98 21.07
C LYS A 321 -4.89 35.77 21.93
N ALA A 322 -6.14 35.32 21.99
CA ALA A 322 -7.16 35.96 22.83
C ALA A 322 -6.91 35.70 24.33
N VAL A 323 -6.41 34.52 24.69
CA VAL A 323 -6.00 34.19 26.07
C VAL A 323 -4.77 35.00 26.47
N GLU A 324 -3.74 35.04 25.62
CA GLU A 324 -2.55 35.86 25.84
C GLU A 324 -2.88 37.34 25.96
N PHE A 325 -3.83 37.83 25.15
CA PHE A 325 -4.29 39.21 25.24
C PHE A 325 -4.99 39.51 26.57
N LEU A 326 -5.75 38.55 27.11
CA LEU A 326 -6.34 38.67 28.44
C LEU A 326 -5.27 38.67 29.54
N GLU A 327 -4.27 37.79 29.45
CA GLU A 327 -3.10 37.80 30.34
C GLU A 327 -2.36 39.15 30.28
N ASP A 328 -2.19 39.72 29.10
CA ASP A 328 -1.57 41.03 28.90
C ASP A 328 -2.39 42.15 29.56
N ILE A 329 -3.72 42.18 29.39
CA ILE A 329 -4.59 43.18 30.06
C ILE A 329 -4.41 43.11 31.57
N LEU A 330 -4.49 41.91 32.15
CA LEU A 330 -4.35 41.71 33.60
C LEU A 330 -2.96 42.13 34.07
N SER A 331 -1.92 41.83 33.30
CA SER A 331 -0.55 42.16 33.62
C SER A 331 -0.28 43.67 33.53
N HIS A 332 -0.86 44.38 32.55
CA HIS A 332 -0.83 45.85 32.50
C HIS A 332 -1.54 46.48 33.69
N TYR A 333 -2.66 45.92 34.12
CA TYR A 333 -3.37 46.37 35.33
C TYR A 333 -2.52 46.15 36.59
N ILE A 334 -1.92 44.96 36.74
CA ILE A 334 -1.00 44.63 37.85
C ILE A 334 0.20 45.59 37.89
N GLN A 335 0.74 45.95 36.73
CA GLN A 335 1.89 46.85 36.59
C GLN A 335 1.53 48.33 36.73
N GLY A 336 0.25 48.67 36.97
CA GLY A 336 -0.22 50.05 37.09
C GLY A 336 -0.17 50.85 35.78
N LYS A 337 -0.04 50.17 34.63
CA LYS A 337 -0.02 50.81 33.31
C LYS A 337 -1.41 51.20 32.82
N ILE A 338 -2.45 50.56 33.35
CA ILE A 338 -3.86 50.87 33.10
C ILE A 338 -4.64 50.84 34.42
N SER A 339 -5.69 51.65 34.50
CA SER A 339 -6.65 51.66 35.62
C SER A 339 -7.56 50.43 35.62
N PHE A 340 -8.28 50.21 36.73
CA PHE A 340 -9.25 49.13 36.84
C PHE A 340 -10.39 49.31 35.81
N GLU A 341 -10.88 50.54 35.65
CA GLU A 341 -11.92 50.91 34.71
C GLU A 341 -11.50 50.64 33.26
N GLU A 342 -10.25 50.96 32.90
CA GLU A 342 -9.70 50.66 31.58
C GLU A 342 -9.58 49.15 31.33
N ALA A 343 -9.05 48.39 32.30
CA ALA A 343 -8.95 46.93 32.20
C ALA A 343 -10.34 46.29 32.04
N ARG A 344 -11.32 46.74 32.85
CA ARG A 344 -12.71 46.29 32.78
C ARG A 344 -13.32 46.58 31.41
N ASN A 345 -13.17 47.81 30.90
CA ASN A 345 -13.72 48.21 29.61
C ASN A 345 -13.12 47.40 28.46
N LEU A 346 -11.81 47.14 28.49
CA LEU A 346 -11.15 46.29 27.49
C LEU A 346 -11.69 44.86 27.52
N ILE A 347 -11.83 44.26 28.71
CA ILE A 347 -12.36 42.90 28.84
C ILE A 347 -13.80 42.82 28.32
N VAL A 348 -14.66 43.79 28.66
CA VAL A 348 -16.05 43.85 28.17
C VAL A 348 -16.09 44.03 26.65
N HIS A 349 -15.34 45.00 26.12
CA HIS A 349 -15.30 45.28 24.68
C HIS A 349 -14.86 44.04 23.88
N TYR A 350 -13.81 43.35 24.32
CA TYR A 350 -13.32 42.18 23.62
C TYR A 350 -14.25 40.97 23.75
N ARG A 351 -14.89 40.78 24.92
CA ARG A 351 -15.89 39.72 25.14
C ARG A 351 -17.13 39.87 24.26
N ASP A 352 -17.65 41.09 24.16
CA ASP A 352 -18.99 41.33 23.58
C ASP A 352 -18.95 41.77 22.12
N ILE A 353 -17.84 42.38 21.67
CA ILE A 353 -17.73 42.95 20.32
C ILE A 353 -16.67 42.20 19.51
N VAL A 354 -15.44 42.08 20.02
CA VAL A 354 -14.32 41.54 19.24
C VAL A 354 -14.45 40.03 19.04
N ILE A 355 -14.52 39.24 20.11
CA ILE A 355 -14.54 37.76 20.04
C ILE A 355 -15.70 37.23 19.18
N PRO A 356 -16.95 37.75 19.28
CA PRO A 356 -18.04 37.32 18.41
C PRO A 356 -17.76 37.55 16.91
N SER A 357 -17.01 38.61 16.58
CA SER A 357 -16.64 38.96 15.20
C SER A 357 -15.46 38.17 14.61
N LEU A 358 -14.71 37.42 15.43
CA LEU A 358 -13.56 36.64 14.96
C LEU A 358 -13.98 35.39 14.16
N ASP A 359 -13.05 34.81 13.42
CA ASP A 359 -13.24 33.64 12.55
C ASP A 359 -13.20 32.29 13.29
N TYR A 360 -13.36 32.30 14.61
CA TYR A 360 -13.34 31.10 15.44
C TYR A 360 -14.62 30.26 15.28
N ILE A 361 -14.52 28.96 15.53
CA ILE A 361 -15.69 28.08 15.63
C ILE A 361 -16.59 28.50 16.82
N PRO A 362 -17.93 28.33 16.74
CA PRO A 362 -18.86 28.82 17.75
C PRO A 362 -18.56 28.37 19.19
N GLU A 363 -18.16 27.11 19.37
CA GLU A 363 -17.83 26.53 20.68
C GLU A 363 -16.61 27.22 21.31
N VAL A 364 -15.60 27.55 20.51
CA VAL A 364 -14.40 28.27 20.96
C VAL A 364 -14.72 29.72 21.32
N LYS A 365 -15.60 30.38 20.55
CA LYS A 365 -16.09 31.72 20.90
C LYS A 365 -16.75 31.70 22.27
N GLU A 366 -17.62 30.73 22.52
CA GLU A 366 -18.33 30.65 23.79
C GLU A 366 -17.40 30.34 24.96
N ASN A 367 -16.41 29.47 24.77
CA ASN A 367 -15.42 29.14 25.79
C ASN A 367 -14.54 30.36 26.17
N ILE A 368 -14.06 31.11 25.19
CA ILE A 368 -13.27 32.33 25.43
C ILE A 368 -14.14 33.42 26.06
N ARG A 369 -15.39 33.59 25.62
CA ARG A 369 -16.33 34.54 26.24
C ARG A 369 -16.61 34.19 27.70
N GLY A 370 -16.77 32.89 28.00
CA GLY A 370 -16.88 32.37 29.35
C GLY A 370 -15.66 32.74 30.20
N LEU A 371 -14.45 32.50 29.70
CA LEU A 371 -13.20 32.89 30.37
C LEU A 371 -13.17 34.40 30.67
N PHE A 372 -13.44 35.25 29.68
CA PHE A 372 -13.46 36.71 29.87
C PHE A 372 -14.51 37.14 30.90
N HIS A 373 -15.68 36.49 30.92
CA HIS A 373 -16.72 36.73 31.91
C HIS A 373 -16.28 36.34 33.33
N GLU A 374 -15.68 35.16 33.50
CA GLU A 374 -15.14 34.71 34.79
C GLU A 374 -14.05 35.64 35.32
N VAL A 375 -13.11 36.02 34.46
CA VAL A 375 -12.04 36.97 34.82
C VAL A 375 -12.65 38.30 35.24
N LEU A 376 -13.62 38.83 34.49
CA LEU A 376 -14.31 40.08 34.83
C LEU A 376 -14.93 40.02 36.24
N ASN A 377 -15.58 38.91 36.59
CA ASN A 377 -16.16 38.70 37.92
C ASN A 377 -15.09 38.65 39.02
N ILE A 378 -13.96 37.99 38.76
CA ILE A 378 -12.86 37.86 39.72
C ILE A 378 -12.19 39.21 39.97
N ILE A 379 -11.77 39.92 38.92
CA ILE A 379 -11.11 41.23 39.09
C ILE A 379 -12.06 42.25 39.73
N SER A 380 -13.36 42.16 39.45
CA SER A 380 -14.38 43.04 40.07
C SER A 380 -14.56 42.80 41.56
N LYS A 381 -14.26 41.58 42.05
CA LYS A 381 -14.22 41.24 43.48
C LYS A 381 -12.91 41.67 44.14
N LEU A 382 -11.77 41.45 43.47
CA LEU A 382 -10.45 41.72 44.03
C LEU A 382 -10.13 43.21 44.08
N ARG A 383 -10.46 43.98 43.02
CA ARG A 383 -10.28 45.44 42.84
C ARG A 383 -8.90 46.02 43.19
N SER A 384 -7.90 45.17 43.39
CA SER A 384 -6.56 45.54 43.83
C SER A 384 -5.53 44.86 42.94
N PRO A 385 -4.58 45.63 42.33
CA PRO A 385 -3.51 45.07 41.52
C PRO A 385 -2.72 43.97 42.24
N SER A 386 -2.39 44.15 43.52
CA SER A 386 -1.65 43.18 44.33
C SER A 386 -2.42 41.86 44.50
N LYS A 387 -3.73 41.93 44.77
CA LYS A 387 -4.58 40.74 44.92
C LYS A 387 -4.76 39.99 43.59
N VAL A 388 -4.88 40.71 42.48
CA VAL A 388 -4.95 40.09 41.14
C VAL A 388 -3.62 39.42 40.77
N LYS A 389 -2.48 40.00 41.19
CA LYS A 389 -1.17 39.39 41.02
C LYS A 389 -1.02 38.10 41.82
N GLU A 390 -1.40 38.10 43.10
CA GLU A 390 -1.40 36.90 43.95
C GLU A 390 -2.27 35.79 43.34
N TRP A 391 -3.45 36.15 42.86
CA TRP A 391 -4.36 35.23 42.19
C TRP A 391 -3.72 34.60 40.94
N LEU A 392 -3.10 35.38 40.05
CA LEU A 392 -2.42 34.82 38.86
C LEU A 392 -1.20 33.97 39.21
N LEU A 393 -0.46 34.33 40.26
CA LEU A 393 0.69 33.54 40.74
C LEU A 393 0.26 32.21 41.38
N SER A 394 -0.94 32.15 41.95
CA SER A 394 -1.49 30.90 42.49
C SER A 394 -1.72 29.83 41.41
N HIS A 395 -1.82 30.24 40.14
CA HIS A 395 -2.00 29.34 39.02
C HIS A 395 -0.68 28.75 38.49
N GLY A 396 0.47 29.34 38.82
CA GLY A 396 1.80 28.89 38.37
C GLY A 396 2.80 30.04 38.20
N PRO A 397 4.06 29.75 37.82
CA PRO A 397 5.09 30.76 37.67
C PRO A 397 4.76 31.76 36.55
N PRO A 398 5.26 33.01 36.61
CA PRO A 398 5.10 33.99 35.55
C PRO A 398 5.60 33.47 34.19
N ARG A 399 4.96 33.86 33.09
CA ARG A 399 5.49 33.59 31.74
C ARG A 399 6.73 34.48 31.52
N SER A 400 7.89 33.87 31.33
CA SER A 400 9.08 34.56 30.83
C SER A 400 9.00 34.70 29.31
N ALA A 401 9.38 35.85 28.79
CA ALA A 401 9.49 36.08 27.36
C ALA A 401 10.80 35.48 26.83
N ASP A 402 10.96 34.15 26.88
CA ASP A 402 12.02 33.42 26.17
C ASP A 402 11.56 31.98 25.86
N LEU A 403 10.64 31.87 24.91
CA LEU A 403 10.21 30.61 24.28
C LEU A 403 10.77 30.54 22.86
N LYS A 404 12.08 30.83 22.71
CA LYS A 404 12.84 30.66 21.45
C LYS A 404 14.05 29.73 21.56
N HIS A 405 14.29 29.05 22.69
CA HIS A 405 15.46 28.18 22.88
C HIS A 405 15.18 26.79 23.47
N PHE A 406 14.01 26.20 23.21
CA PHE A 406 13.69 24.85 23.71
C PHE A 406 13.20 23.82 22.66
N ILE A 407 13.32 24.09 21.35
CA ILE A 407 13.05 23.08 20.29
C ILE A 407 14.14 23.08 19.18
N GLU A 408 15.33 23.60 19.46
CA GLU A 408 16.52 23.34 18.62
C GLU A 408 17.65 22.92 19.55
N GLY A 409 17.74 21.61 19.81
CA GLY A 409 18.72 21.06 20.77
C GLY A 409 18.30 19.72 21.35
N CYS A 410 17.90 18.77 20.51
CA CYS A 410 17.84 17.34 20.81
C CYS A 410 18.07 16.61 19.49
N ASP A 411 19.30 16.70 18.98
CA ASP A 411 19.85 15.66 18.12
C ASP A 411 20.52 14.61 19.03
N GLU A 412 20.42 13.36 18.59
CA GLU A 412 21.17 12.16 19.01
C GLU A 412 20.76 11.43 20.29
N GLY A 413 20.22 10.21 20.10
CA GLY A 413 20.31 9.15 21.11
C GLY A 413 19.26 8.04 21.01
N VAL A 414 19.68 6.89 20.46
CA VAL A 414 19.19 5.52 20.78
C VAL A 414 17.92 5.01 20.05
N TYR A 415 18.10 4.43 18.85
CA TYR A 415 18.02 2.98 18.54
C TYR A 415 18.18 2.73 17.05
#